data_AF-A0A447P0R6-F1
#
_entry.id   AF-A0A447P0R6-F1
#
_cell.length_a   1.000
_cell.length_b   1.000
_cell.length_c   1.000
_cell.angle_alpha   90.00
_cell.angle_beta   90.00
_cell.angle_gamma   90.00
#
_symmetry.space_group_name_H-M   'P 1'
#
loop_
_entity.id
_entity.type
_entity.pdbx_description
1 polymer ?
#
loop_
_entity_poly.entity_id
_entity_poly.type
_entity_poly.pdbx_seq_one_letter_code
_entity_poly.pdbx_strand_id
1 'polypeptide(L)'
;MTGGQIGVLLMNATALPLVAFLGNGDDHAGFIYTAITFAIISCALTLFAFKNIREMDTDKIQHEPKLPMKKSFAAMKGNWPWILMVLANLIFWIALQQRNTTIVYYLTYNLDRKDLVPLINSLATIQILFIIAILFFSKYMAKTWIWVGGLLVATFGGVMMWLAADNITFLIAAWILGNIGSGIACSMPFAMLGFAVDFTAWIMNSFGYVPTMPRVLRVWRELSGHPPYSSHSQRSHYFSFANTKRWKRRFATIWKPSTHNVLYLHPRIWEAPPCHLCNKTRVVWSGSKTIAIYGLNPGGENSLRVRSGRHLPVMRNEDWALTEPVAESQCHIDYEHHQATLTNGKIIAIVNQKGQVTFYRHPHKSLLQEFWRLRGEIGEDESSHGQYVSALNLEEREFRPIQGGKYSLKARFEATEGEKIYGMGQYQQANLDLKGCVLELAQRNSQPSVPFMLSSLGYGFLWNNPAVGRVTFAHNVTEWEAQVSEQLDYWITAGDTPAEISRAYALATGTPPMMPDYAMGFWQCKLRYRTQEELLEVAREYKRRNLPISVIVIDFFHWPNQGDWMFDACDWPDPDAMIAELKSLGIELMVSVWPTVDNRTESATY
;
A
#
# COMPACT_ATOMS: atom_id res chain seq x y z
N MET A 1 30.00 12.78 3.69
CA MET A 1 31.08 12.84 4.70
C MET A 1 32.46 12.64 4.07
N THR A 2 32.63 11.64 3.20
CA THR A 2 33.86 11.41 2.43
C THR A 2 34.40 12.67 1.74
N GLY A 3 33.53 13.41 1.03
CA GLY A 3 33.92 14.67 0.36
C GLY A 3 34.47 15.76 1.29
N GLY A 4 33.95 15.85 2.53
CA GLY A 4 34.44 16.82 3.51
C GLY A 4 35.85 16.48 4.01
N GLN A 5 36.13 15.20 4.27
CA GLN A 5 37.46 14.74 4.68
C GLN A 5 38.50 14.84 3.56
N ILE A 6 38.08 14.64 2.30
CA ILE A 6 38.92 14.92 1.12
C ILE A 6 39.26 16.41 1.05
N GLY A 7 38.30 17.29 1.32
CA GLY A 7 38.54 18.74 1.40
C GLY A 7 39.56 19.11 2.48
N VAL A 8 39.47 18.50 3.67
CA VAL A 8 40.44 18.70 4.77
C VAL A 8 41.84 18.21 4.37
N LEU A 9 41.94 17.03 3.75
CA LEU A 9 43.22 16.51 3.25
C LEU A 9 43.86 17.47 2.22
N LEU A 10 43.07 17.97 1.26
CA LEU A 10 43.53 18.93 0.26
C LEU A 10 43.98 20.24 0.90
N MET A 11 43.23 20.77 1.86
CA MET A 11 43.64 21.97 2.61
C MET A 11 44.94 21.74 3.36
N ASN A 12 45.08 20.63 4.09
CA ASN A 12 46.30 20.34 4.85
C ASN A 12 47.52 20.15 3.94
N ALA A 13 47.35 19.50 2.78
CA ALA A 13 48.43 19.27 1.82
C ALA A 13 48.87 20.54 1.08
N THR A 14 47.95 21.49 0.88
CA THR A 14 48.21 22.68 0.05
C THR A 14 48.40 23.97 0.84
N ALA A 15 47.95 24.05 2.11
CA ALA A 15 47.99 25.29 2.89
C ALA A 15 49.41 25.86 3.06
N LEU A 16 50.37 25.08 3.57
CA LEU A 16 51.73 25.58 3.80
C LEU A 16 52.47 25.95 2.48
N PRO A 17 52.40 25.13 1.40
CA PRO A 17 52.91 25.54 0.10
C PRO A 17 52.27 26.81 -0.46
N LEU A 18 50.95 27.00 -0.27
CA LEU A 18 50.25 28.21 -0.73
C LEU A 18 50.64 29.44 0.10
N VAL A 19 50.81 29.29 1.41
CA VAL A 19 51.27 30.36 2.30
C VAL A 19 52.68 30.82 1.91
N ALA A 20 53.59 29.89 1.64
CA ALA A 20 54.93 30.21 1.17
C ALA A 20 54.94 30.89 -0.21
N PHE A 21 54.06 30.44 -1.12
CA PHE A 21 53.96 30.98 -2.47
C PHE A 21 53.29 32.36 -2.51
N LEU A 22 52.21 32.57 -1.75
CA LEU A 22 51.44 33.81 -1.74
C LEU A 22 51.99 34.85 -0.75
N GLY A 23 52.71 34.41 0.28
CA GLY A 23 53.30 35.28 1.31
C GLY A 23 54.63 35.90 0.93
N ASN A 24 55.35 35.35 -0.07
CA ASN A 24 56.62 35.88 -0.60
C ASN A 24 57.63 36.28 0.50
N GLY A 25 57.72 35.48 1.57
CA GLY A 25 58.60 35.71 2.73
C GLY A 25 57.94 36.34 3.97
N ASP A 26 56.69 36.79 3.89
CA ASP A 26 55.88 37.24 5.03
C ASP A 26 54.78 36.21 5.34
N ASP A 27 54.97 35.48 6.44
CA ASP A 27 54.04 34.44 6.90
C ASP A 27 52.66 35.01 7.24
N HIS A 28 52.57 36.21 7.82
CA HIS A 28 51.30 36.81 8.21
C HIS A 28 50.47 37.18 6.97
N ALA A 29 51.10 37.78 5.97
CA ALA A 29 50.46 38.07 4.69
C ALA A 29 50.10 36.78 3.93
N GLY A 30 50.98 35.78 3.91
CA GLY A 30 50.78 34.50 3.26
C GLY A 30 49.57 33.72 3.80
N PHE A 31 49.36 33.71 5.12
CA PHE A 31 48.18 33.11 5.74
C PHE A 31 46.88 33.81 5.35
N ILE A 32 46.87 35.16 5.31
CA ILE A 32 45.70 35.94 4.92
C ILE A 32 45.33 35.68 3.45
N TYR A 33 46.29 35.72 2.53
CA TYR A 33 46.02 35.49 1.11
C TYR A 33 45.55 34.07 0.83
N THR A 34 46.16 33.08 1.48
CA THR A 34 45.72 31.68 1.38
C THR A 34 44.29 31.49 1.88
N ALA A 35 43.91 32.14 2.99
CA ALA A 35 42.55 32.10 3.51
C ALA A 35 41.53 32.72 2.54
N ILE A 36 41.87 33.86 1.91
CA ILE A 36 41.02 34.50 0.90
C ILE A 36 40.84 33.59 -0.32
N THR A 37 41.90 32.96 -0.80
CA THR A 37 41.83 32.02 -1.93
C THR A 37 40.90 30.84 -1.63
N PHE A 38 41.02 30.23 -0.45
CA PHE A 38 40.12 29.15 -0.05
C PHE A 38 38.66 29.61 0.12
N ALA A 39 38.43 30.83 0.63
CA ALA A 39 37.09 31.39 0.74
C ALA A 39 36.41 31.58 -0.63
N ILE A 40 37.14 32.08 -1.63
CA ILE A 40 36.63 32.26 -3.00
C ILE A 40 36.27 30.91 -3.63
N ILE A 41 37.17 29.93 -3.53
CA ILE A 41 36.95 28.57 -4.07
C ILE A 41 35.74 27.92 -3.39
N SER A 42 35.65 28.02 -2.06
CA SER A 42 34.52 27.49 -1.28
C SER A 42 33.19 28.13 -1.68
N CYS A 43 33.16 29.45 -1.88
CA CYS A 43 31.98 30.16 -2.36
C CYS A 43 31.55 29.68 -3.76
N ALA A 44 32.49 29.56 -4.69
CA ALA A 44 32.21 29.09 -6.05
C ALA A 44 31.66 27.65 -6.07
N LEU A 45 32.26 26.74 -5.29
CA LEU A 45 31.79 25.36 -5.16
C LEU A 45 30.39 25.29 -4.52
N THR A 46 30.12 26.15 -3.54
CA THR A 46 28.81 26.22 -2.87
C THR A 46 27.73 26.68 -3.84
N LEU A 47 27.99 27.75 -4.61
CA LEU A 47 27.05 28.25 -5.63
C LEU A 47 26.81 27.21 -6.74
N PHE A 48 27.85 26.49 -7.15
CA PHE A 48 27.72 25.40 -8.13
C PHE A 48 26.85 24.26 -7.60
N ALA A 49 26.99 23.90 -6.32
CA ALA A 49 26.14 22.90 -5.69
C ALA A 49 24.66 23.34 -5.69
N PHE A 50 24.36 24.58 -5.28
CA PHE A 50 22.99 25.11 -5.28
C PHE A 50 22.36 25.14 -6.69
N LYS A 51 23.13 25.52 -7.71
CA LYS A 51 22.64 25.55 -9.10
C LYS A 51 22.21 24.18 -9.62
N ASN A 52 22.81 23.11 -9.10
CA ASN A 52 22.55 21.73 -9.56
C ASN A 52 21.54 20.98 -8.70
N ILE A 53 21.03 21.57 -7.62
CA ILE A 53 19.92 21.00 -6.86
C ILE A 53 18.64 21.16 -7.68
N ARG A 54 18.12 20.04 -8.19
CA ARG A 54 16.77 19.96 -8.76
C ARG A 54 15.89 19.22 -7.77
N GLU A 55 14.84 19.85 -7.29
CA GLU A 55 13.82 19.18 -6.49
C GLU A 55 13.00 18.26 -7.41
N MET A 56 12.94 16.96 -7.07
CA MET A 56 11.98 16.02 -7.67
C MET A 56 10.69 16.07 -6.86
N ASP A 57 9.54 16.20 -7.54
CA ASP A 57 8.17 16.23 -7.00
C ASP A 57 7.69 17.57 -6.36
N THR A 58 7.66 18.66 -7.13
CA THR A 58 6.95 19.90 -6.72
C THR A 58 5.43 19.73 -6.62
N ASP A 59 4.84 18.78 -7.34
CA ASP A 59 3.38 18.63 -7.43
C ASP A 59 2.73 17.97 -6.21
N LYS A 60 3.51 17.29 -5.35
CA LYS A 60 2.99 16.66 -4.11
C LYS A 60 2.99 17.58 -2.88
N ILE A 61 3.81 18.63 -2.88
CA ILE A 61 4.08 19.43 -1.67
C ILE A 61 3.09 20.61 -1.52
N GLN A 62 2.43 21.05 -2.59
CA GLN A 62 1.52 22.22 -2.54
C GLN A 62 0.26 21.99 -1.70
N HIS A 63 -0.06 20.75 -1.31
CA HIS A 63 -1.27 20.40 -0.56
C HIS A 63 -1.04 19.99 0.91
N GLU A 64 0.20 19.99 1.41
CA GLU A 64 0.43 19.75 2.85
C GLU A 64 0.40 21.07 3.65
N PRO A 65 -0.44 21.20 4.69
CA PRO A 65 -0.50 22.41 5.49
C PRO A 65 0.82 22.64 6.24
N LYS A 66 1.38 23.85 6.16
CA LYS A 66 2.61 24.23 6.89
C LYS A 66 2.43 23.97 8.39
N LEU A 67 3.13 22.96 8.90
CA LEU A 67 3.09 22.59 10.32
C LEU A 67 3.71 23.72 11.18
N PRO A 68 2.99 24.25 12.18
CA PRO A 68 3.55 25.25 13.09
C PRO A 68 4.73 24.67 13.88
N MET A 69 5.83 25.44 14.02
CA MET A 69 7.05 25.05 14.77
C MET A 69 6.74 24.44 16.14
N LYS A 70 5.76 24.99 16.87
CA LYS A 70 5.33 24.50 18.18
C LYS A 70 4.82 23.05 18.15
N LYS A 71 4.13 22.64 17.08
CA LYS A 71 3.69 21.24 16.88
C LYS A 71 4.85 20.33 16.50
N SER A 72 5.83 20.84 15.74
CA SER A 72 7.07 20.11 15.45
C SER A 72 7.87 19.82 16.74
N PHE A 73 7.97 20.78 17.65
CA PHE A 73 8.59 20.57 18.97
C PHE A 73 7.79 19.62 19.87
N ALA A 74 6.45 19.67 19.81
CA ALA A 74 5.61 18.72 20.55
C ALA A 74 5.76 17.28 20.02
N ALA A 75 5.90 17.08 18.70
CA ALA A 75 6.11 15.76 18.09
C ALA A 75 7.46 15.13 18.47
N MET A 76 8.46 15.94 18.84
CA MET A 76 9.74 15.44 19.36
C MET A 76 9.63 14.92 20.79
N LYS A 77 8.62 15.37 21.57
CA LYS A 77 8.39 14.98 22.97
C LYS A 77 7.77 13.57 23.03
N GLY A 78 8.62 12.55 22.92
CA GLY A 78 8.22 11.13 22.95
C GLY A 78 9.08 10.23 22.06
N ASN A 79 9.83 10.81 21.11
CA ASN A 79 10.75 10.08 20.27
C ASN A 79 12.12 9.88 20.97
N TRP A 80 12.16 8.94 21.92
CA TRP A 80 13.39 8.63 22.65
C TRP A 80 14.55 8.15 21.74
N PRO A 81 14.34 7.39 20.64
CA PRO A 81 15.43 7.02 19.73
C PRO A 81 16.09 8.23 19.05
N TRP A 82 15.30 9.21 18.64
CA TRP A 82 15.82 10.46 18.06
C TRP A 82 16.61 11.27 19.09
N ILE A 83 16.10 11.41 20.32
CA ILE A 83 16.79 12.12 21.40
C ILE A 83 18.14 11.44 21.69
N LEU A 84 18.15 10.11 21.79
CA LEU A 84 19.36 9.33 22.03
C LEU A 84 20.39 9.52 20.90
N MET A 85 19.94 9.48 19.64
CA MET A 85 20.81 9.71 18.49
C MET A 85 21.42 11.11 18.47
N VAL A 86 20.62 12.14 18.75
CA VAL A 86 21.08 13.53 18.78
C VAL A 86 22.10 13.74 19.90
N LEU A 87 21.81 13.26 21.11
CA LEU A 87 22.73 13.36 22.25
C LEU A 87 24.03 12.60 22.02
N ALA A 88 23.96 11.36 21.54
CA ALA A 88 25.13 10.56 21.25
C ALA A 88 25.99 11.17 20.14
N ASN A 89 25.38 11.73 19.09
CA ASN A 89 26.09 12.43 18.02
C ASN A 89 26.76 13.72 18.54
N LEU A 90 26.08 14.49 19.39
CA LEU A 90 26.65 15.68 20.02
C LEU A 90 27.88 15.33 20.88
N ILE A 91 27.77 14.32 21.73
CA ILE A 91 28.87 13.84 22.58
C ILE A 91 30.04 13.35 21.73
N PHE A 92 29.76 12.62 20.64
CA PHE A 92 30.79 12.16 19.70
C PHE A 92 31.58 13.32 19.09
N TRP A 93 30.91 14.37 18.62
CA TRP A 93 31.59 15.53 18.01
C TRP A 93 32.43 16.31 19.02
N ILE A 94 31.93 16.47 20.25
CA ILE A 94 32.70 17.08 21.35
C ILE A 94 33.96 16.25 21.63
N ALA A 95 33.81 14.93 21.77
CA ALA A 95 34.92 14.03 22.04
C ALA A 95 35.95 14.02 20.90
N LEU A 96 35.50 13.99 19.64
CA LEU A 96 36.37 14.01 18.47
C LEU A 96 37.16 15.32 18.38
N GLN A 97 36.49 16.46 18.58
CA GLN A 97 37.15 17.77 18.55
C GLN A 97 38.15 17.91 19.69
N GLN A 98 37.76 17.51 20.90
CA GLN A 98 38.65 17.52 22.06
C GLN A 98 39.90 16.67 21.79
N ARG A 99 39.74 15.47 21.23
CA ARG A 99 40.85 14.57 20.90
C ARG A 99 41.80 15.20 19.87
N ASN A 100 41.26 15.82 18.82
CA ASN A 100 42.04 16.46 17.76
C ASN A 100 42.83 17.68 18.28
N THR A 101 42.24 18.49 19.16
CA THR A 101 42.95 19.63 19.75
C THR A 101 43.98 19.19 20.80
N THR A 102 43.66 18.19 21.61
CA THR A 102 44.53 17.72 22.70
C THR A 102 45.83 17.08 22.16
N ILE A 103 45.77 16.28 21.08
CA ILE A 103 46.98 15.65 20.54
C ILE A 103 47.96 16.68 19.97
N VAL A 104 47.45 17.73 19.33
CA VAL A 104 48.28 18.82 18.79
C VAL A 104 48.92 19.60 19.93
N TYR A 105 48.16 19.90 20.98
CA TYR A 105 48.68 20.55 22.19
C TYR A 105 49.76 19.70 22.86
N TYR A 106 49.50 18.41 23.06
CA TYR A 106 50.45 17.47 23.69
C TYR A 106 51.77 17.36 22.92
N LEU A 107 51.71 17.24 21.60
CA LEU A 107 52.92 17.21 20.76
C LEU A 107 53.69 18.53 20.78
N THR A 108 52.98 19.65 20.85
CA THR A 108 53.57 21.01 20.77
C THR A 108 54.18 21.46 22.08
N TYR A 109 53.56 21.13 23.23
CA TYR A 109 53.91 21.70 24.53
C TYR A 109 54.42 20.68 25.55
N ASN A 110 54.10 19.38 25.40
CA ASN A 110 54.57 18.35 26.32
C ASN A 110 55.77 17.57 25.75
N LEU A 111 55.73 17.24 24.46
CA LEU A 111 56.79 16.48 23.80
C LEU A 111 57.79 17.35 23.02
N ASP A 112 57.53 18.66 22.88
CA ASP A 112 58.34 19.62 22.11
C ASP A 112 58.63 19.17 20.66
N ARG A 113 57.68 18.46 20.05
CA ARG A 113 57.78 17.85 18.70
C ARG A 113 56.70 18.39 17.77
N LYS A 114 56.80 19.69 17.46
CA LYS A 114 55.89 20.40 16.53
C LYS A 114 55.96 19.86 15.11
N ASP A 115 57.10 19.28 14.72
CA ASP A 115 57.35 18.65 13.43
C ASP A 115 56.43 17.44 13.15
N LEU A 116 55.90 16.80 14.19
CA LEU A 116 55.03 15.63 14.06
C LEU A 116 53.54 15.98 13.89
N VAL A 117 53.15 17.23 14.13
CA VAL A 117 51.75 17.68 14.04
C VAL A 117 51.17 17.49 12.62
N PRO A 118 51.87 17.85 11.52
CA PRO A 118 51.39 17.60 10.17
C PRO A 118 51.22 16.11 9.86
N LEU A 119 52.14 15.26 10.34
CA LEU A 119 52.08 13.80 10.16
C LEU A 119 50.83 13.21 10.85
N ILE A 120 50.58 13.57 12.10
CA ILE A 120 49.43 13.11 12.89
C ILE A 120 48.10 13.53 12.25
N ASN A 121 48.00 14.79 11.80
CA ASN A 121 46.81 15.28 11.10
C ASN A 121 46.59 14.59 9.75
N SER A 122 47.67 14.26 9.04
CA SER A 122 47.58 13.51 7.78
C SER A 122 47.14 12.07 8.01
N LEU A 123 47.62 11.42 9.08
CA LEU A 123 47.19 10.07 9.46
C LEU A 123 45.72 9.97 9.86
N ALA A 124 45.11 11.08 10.30
CA ALA A 124 43.68 11.12 10.59
C ALA A 124 42.80 10.84 9.35
N THR A 125 43.34 11.01 8.14
CA THR A 125 42.62 10.73 6.88
C THR A 125 42.35 9.25 6.65
N ILE A 126 42.97 8.34 7.43
CA ILE A 126 42.62 6.92 7.46
C ILE A 126 41.13 6.69 7.77
N GLN A 127 40.48 7.65 8.45
CA GLN A 127 39.02 7.68 8.64
C GLN A 127 38.25 7.48 7.33
N ILE A 128 38.73 8.01 6.20
CA ILE A 128 38.07 7.91 4.89
C ILE A 128 37.87 6.46 4.47
N LEU A 129 38.89 5.62 4.65
CA LEU A 129 38.83 4.20 4.29
C LEU A 129 37.76 3.47 5.11
N PHE A 130 37.66 3.79 6.40
CA PHE A 130 36.69 3.16 7.29
C PHE A 130 35.27 3.72 7.15
N ILE A 131 35.12 4.97 6.71
CA ILE A 131 33.82 5.51 6.26
C ILE A 131 33.30 4.72 5.04
N ILE A 132 34.18 4.34 4.11
CA ILE A 132 33.81 3.55 2.92
C ILE A 132 33.56 2.08 3.29
N ALA A 133 34.39 1.51 4.18
CA ALA A 133 34.29 0.12 4.63
C ALA A 133 32.96 -0.22 5.33
N ILE A 134 32.23 0.78 5.82
CA ILE A 134 30.88 0.59 6.38
C ILE A 134 29.90 -0.08 5.39
N LEU A 135 30.05 0.17 4.08
CA LEU A 135 29.23 -0.48 3.06
C LEU A 135 29.42 -2.01 3.05
N PHE A 136 30.55 -2.49 3.57
CA PHE A 136 30.84 -3.90 3.74
C PHE A 136 30.32 -4.42 5.09
N PHE A 137 30.59 -3.72 6.20
CA PHE A 137 30.13 -4.13 7.53
C PHE A 137 28.60 -4.20 7.62
N SER A 138 27.90 -3.27 6.96
CA SER A 138 26.44 -3.24 6.89
C SER A 138 25.81 -4.41 6.12
N LYS A 139 26.59 -5.27 5.45
CA LYS A 139 26.09 -6.53 4.88
C LYS A 139 25.96 -7.65 5.92
N TYR A 140 26.70 -7.57 7.01
CA TYR A 140 26.85 -8.66 7.97
C TYR A 140 26.38 -8.31 9.38
N MET A 141 26.31 -7.02 9.73
CA MET A 141 25.99 -6.56 11.08
C MET A 141 24.93 -5.45 11.08
N ALA A 142 24.13 -5.39 12.15
CA ALA A 142 23.17 -4.31 12.37
C ALA A 142 23.89 -2.96 12.53
N LYS A 143 23.32 -1.85 12.06
CA LYS A 143 23.98 -0.54 12.11
C LYS A 143 24.21 -0.07 13.54
N THR A 144 23.32 -0.43 14.47
CA THR A 144 23.52 -0.17 15.91
C THR A 144 24.79 -0.82 16.44
N TRP A 145 25.05 -2.09 16.10
CA TRP A 145 26.26 -2.78 16.55
C TRP A 145 27.52 -2.28 15.86
N ILE A 146 27.42 -1.89 14.59
CA ILE A 146 28.54 -1.25 13.89
C ILE A 146 28.87 0.09 14.55
N TRP A 147 27.86 0.86 14.95
CA TRP A 147 28.06 2.14 15.64
C TRP A 147 28.68 1.97 17.03
N VAL A 148 28.14 1.06 17.84
CA VAL A 148 28.68 0.73 19.17
C VAL A 148 30.11 0.20 19.06
N GLY A 149 30.39 -0.69 18.10
CA GLY A 149 31.74 -1.20 17.84
C GLY A 149 32.72 -0.09 17.44
N GLY A 150 32.31 0.82 16.56
CA GLY A 150 33.13 1.98 16.18
C GLY A 150 33.45 2.90 17.35
N LEU A 151 32.46 3.16 18.22
CA LEU A 151 32.66 3.96 19.44
C LEU A 151 33.60 3.26 20.43
N LEU A 152 33.45 1.96 20.65
CA LEU A 152 34.34 1.19 21.54
C LEU A 152 35.79 1.19 21.04
N VAL A 153 36.01 1.01 19.74
CA VAL A 153 37.34 1.10 19.13
C VAL A 153 37.92 2.50 19.27
N ALA A 154 37.11 3.55 19.09
CA ALA A 154 37.56 4.93 19.27
C ALA A 154 37.94 5.24 20.72
N THR A 155 37.15 4.76 21.68
CA THR A 155 37.44 4.89 23.11
C THR A 155 38.70 4.11 23.49
N PHE A 156 38.86 2.89 23.01
CA PHE A 156 40.05 2.08 23.24
C PHE A 156 41.30 2.77 22.69
N GLY A 157 41.25 3.32 21.47
CA GLY A 157 42.33 4.14 20.92
C GLY A 157 42.65 5.36 21.80
N GLY A 158 41.64 6.04 22.34
CA GLY A 158 41.83 7.15 23.29
C GLY A 158 42.52 6.74 24.60
N VAL A 159 42.14 5.59 25.16
CA VAL A 159 42.77 5.03 26.37
C VAL A 159 44.23 4.64 26.09
N MET A 160 44.51 4.03 24.93
CA MET A 160 45.87 3.71 24.52
C MET A 160 46.73 4.98 24.35
N MET A 161 46.16 6.07 23.84
CA MET A 161 46.88 7.34 23.76
C MET A 161 47.24 7.90 25.14
N TRP A 162 46.35 7.74 26.12
CA TRP A 162 46.63 8.14 27.50
C TRP A 162 47.75 7.29 28.13
N LEU A 163 47.79 5.99 27.84
CA LEU A 163 48.84 5.07 28.30
C LEU A 163 50.18 5.25 27.59
N ALA A 164 50.21 5.99 26.47
CA ALA A 164 51.42 6.14 25.66
C ALA A 164 52.53 6.93 26.34
N ALA A 165 52.19 7.82 27.29
CA ALA A 165 53.13 8.73 27.96
C ALA A 165 54.12 9.35 26.95
N ASP A 166 55.42 9.06 27.07
CA ASP A 166 56.48 9.65 26.24
C ASP A 166 56.81 8.81 24.98
N ASN A 167 56.16 7.66 24.78
CA ASN A 167 56.44 6.78 23.64
C ASN A 167 55.71 7.23 22.37
N ILE A 168 56.44 7.91 21.49
CA ILE A 168 55.93 8.48 20.23
C ILE A 168 55.38 7.39 19.28
N THR A 169 56.06 6.24 19.16
CA THR A 169 55.61 5.16 18.26
C THR A 169 54.28 4.58 18.71
N PHE A 170 54.13 4.37 20.02
CA PHE A 170 52.90 3.87 20.61
C PHE A 170 51.78 4.91 20.54
N LEU A 171 52.09 6.21 20.71
CA LEU A 171 51.15 7.32 20.54
C LEU A 171 50.60 7.38 19.10
N ILE A 172 51.45 7.22 18.10
CA ILE A 172 51.04 7.21 16.67
C ILE A 172 50.14 6.00 16.37
N ALA A 173 50.49 4.81 16.89
CA ALA A 173 49.68 3.60 16.70
C ALA A 173 48.29 3.76 17.36
N ALA A 174 48.25 4.30 18.57
CA ALA A 174 47.00 4.58 19.29
C ALA A 174 46.15 5.65 18.58
N TRP A 175 46.79 6.68 18.01
CA TRP A 175 46.14 7.69 17.19
C TRP A 175 45.47 7.08 15.95
N ILE A 176 46.17 6.21 15.23
CA ILE A 176 45.62 5.51 14.07
C ILE A 176 44.39 4.69 14.48
N LEU A 177 44.49 3.91 15.55
CA LEU A 177 43.39 3.08 16.04
C LEU A 177 42.16 3.91 16.45
N GLY A 178 42.37 5.04 17.13
CA GLY A 178 41.32 5.97 17.49
C GLY A 178 40.62 6.58 16.26
N ASN A 179 41.36 6.84 15.18
CA ASN A 179 40.81 7.34 13.92
C ASN A 179 40.03 6.26 13.16
N ILE A 180 40.44 5.00 13.21
CA ILE A 180 39.69 3.87 12.63
C ILE A 180 38.28 3.79 13.25
N GLY A 181 38.19 3.78 14.58
CA GLY A 181 36.90 3.72 15.29
C GLY A 181 36.04 4.95 15.03
N SER A 182 36.63 6.15 15.05
CA SER A 182 35.89 7.40 14.79
C SER A 182 35.35 7.47 13.36
N GLY A 183 36.06 6.95 12.36
CA GLY A 183 35.58 6.92 10.97
C GLY A 183 34.28 6.12 10.83
N ILE A 184 34.18 4.98 11.52
CA ILE A 184 32.97 4.17 11.57
C ILE A 184 31.86 4.90 12.33
N ALA A 185 32.16 5.47 13.49
CA ALA A 185 31.17 6.10 14.36
C ALA A 185 30.57 7.39 13.79
N CYS A 186 31.33 8.13 12.98
CA CYS A 186 30.95 9.45 12.46
C CYS A 186 29.77 9.41 11.46
N SER A 187 29.61 8.30 10.72
CA SER A 187 28.63 8.20 9.63
C SER A 187 27.36 7.43 9.98
N MET A 188 27.37 6.65 11.07
CA MET A 188 26.23 5.86 11.52
C MET A 188 24.99 6.70 11.91
N PRO A 189 25.11 7.84 12.61
CA PRO A 189 23.95 8.67 12.95
C PRO A 189 23.14 9.09 11.71
N PHE A 190 23.80 9.40 10.60
CA PHE A 190 23.13 9.78 9.35
C PHE A 190 22.44 8.59 8.68
N ALA A 191 23.05 7.39 8.75
CA ALA A 191 22.47 6.16 8.23
C ALA A 191 21.29 5.64 9.07
N MET A 192 21.21 6.04 10.33
CA MET A 192 20.14 5.65 11.27
C MET A 192 19.01 6.68 11.37
N LEU A 193 19.19 7.90 10.83
CA LEU A 193 18.22 8.99 10.94
C LEU A 193 16.85 8.64 10.33
N GLY A 194 16.85 7.85 9.25
CA GLY A 194 15.63 7.33 8.65
C GLY A 194 14.79 6.48 9.61
N PHE A 195 15.41 5.72 10.51
CA PHE A 195 14.69 4.90 11.49
C PHE A 195 14.04 5.73 12.59
N ALA A 196 14.67 6.83 13.01
CA ALA A 196 14.08 7.76 13.96
C ALA A 196 12.85 8.46 13.37
N VAL A 197 12.87 8.76 12.07
CA VAL A 197 11.72 9.30 11.33
C VAL A 197 10.61 8.25 11.22
N ASP A 198 10.94 7.03 10.82
CA ASP A 198 9.97 5.92 10.73
C ASP A 198 9.34 5.60 12.11
N PHE A 199 10.11 5.68 13.20
CA PHE A 199 9.60 5.52 14.56
C PHE A 199 8.64 6.65 14.97
N THR A 200 8.92 7.90 14.56
CA THR A 200 8.00 9.03 14.77
C THR A 200 6.70 8.83 14.01
N ALA A 201 6.80 8.40 12.74
CA ALA A 201 5.65 8.07 11.93
C ALA A 201 4.81 6.97 12.58
N TRP A 202 5.43 5.96 13.19
CA TRP A 202 4.74 4.92 13.95
C TRP A 202 4.00 5.47 15.20
N ILE A 203 4.67 6.27 16.05
CA ILE A 203 4.03 6.88 17.22
C ILE A 203 2.85 7.78 16.80
N MET A 204 3.04 8.61 15.78
CA MET A 204 2.00 9.55 15.33
C MET A 204 0.85 8.85 14.59
N ASN A 205 1.14 7.79 13.83
CA ASN A 205 0.12 7.02 13.11
C ASN A 205 -0.63 6.00 13.96
N SER A 206 -0.20 5.79 15.22
CA SER A 206 -1.02 5.11 16.24
C SER A 206 -2.33 5.87 16.55
N PHE A 207 -2.49 7.08 15.99
CA PHE A 207 -3.73 7.87 15.97
C PHE A 207 -4.37 8.05 14.58
N GLY A 208 -3.99 7.30 13.52
CA GLY A 208 -4.80 7.36 12.28
C GLY A 208 -4.31 6.82 10.94
N TYR A 209 -3.11 6.26 10.72
CA TYR A 209 -2.76 5.72 9.38
C TYR A 209 -1.59 4.73 9.40
N VAL A 210 -1.82 3.42 9.39
CA VAL A 210 -0.74 2.41 9.55
C VAL A 210 0.32 2.49 8.42
N PRO A 211 1.62 2.72 8.71
CA PRO A 211 2.68 2.52 7.73
C PRO A 211 2.94 1.03 7.52
N THR A 212 3.33 0.63 6.31
CA THR A 212 3.53 -0.77 5.93
C THR A 212 4.46 -1.52 6.92
N MET A 213 3.95 -2.64 7.44
CA MET A 213 4.60 -3.55 8.43
C MET A 213 6.10 -3.87 8.20
N PRO A 214 6.61 -3.97 6.95
CA PRO A 214 8.03 -4.18 6.68
C PRO A 214 8.95 -3.05 7.16
N ARG A 215 8.46 -1.81 7.28
CA ARG A 215 9.24 -0.68 7.81
C ARG A 215 9.35 -0.72 9.34
N VAL A 216 8.25 -1.08 10.01
CA VAL A 216 8.18 -1.16 11.48
C VAL A 216 9.08 -2.28 12.02
N LEU A 217 9.07 -3.46 11.39
CA LEU A 217 9.95 -4.58 11.73
C LEU A 217 11.44 -4.28 11.47
N ARG A 218 11.74 -3.47 10.43
CA ARG A 218 13.10 -3.02 10.12
C ARG A 218 13.64 -2.06 11.19
N VAL A 219 12.83 -1.10 11.63
CA VAL A 219 13.16 -0.17 12.73
C VAL A 219 13.42 -0.92 14.03
N TRP A 220 12.52 -1.84 14.40
CA TRP A 220 12.65 -2.59 15.65
C TRP A 220 13.89 -3.49 15.67
N ARG A 221 14.19 -4.22 14.57
CA ARG A 221 15.38 -5.10 14.48
C ARG A 221 16.71 -4.36 14.44
N GLU A 222 16.76 -3.20 13.79
CA GLU A 222 17.98 -2.37 13.79
C GLU A 222 18.23 -1.79 15.18
N LEU A 223 17.18 -1.32 15.87
CA LEU A 223 17.29 -0.82 17.25
C LEU A 223 17.58 -1.95 18.27
N SER A 224 17.11 -3.18 18.02
CA SER A 224 17.36 -4.36 18.86
C SER A 224 18.62 -5.14 18.49
N GLY A 225 19.37 -4.72 17.46
CA GLY A 225 20.68 -5.26 17.14
C GLY A 225 20.67 -6.63 16.42
N HIS A 226 19.73 -6.90 15.51
CA HIS A 226 19.72 -8.14 14.71
C HIS A 226 20.37 -7.94 13.32
N PRO A 227 21.14 -8.92 12.79
CA PRO A 227 21.86 -8.77 11.53
C PRO A 227 20.94 -8.58 10.31
N PRO A 228 21.40 -7.88 9.25
CA PRO A 228 20.61 -7.61 8.05
C PRO A 228 20.49 -8.85 7.15
N TYR A 229 19.39 -8.92 6.39
CA TYR A 229 19.21 -9.92 5.33
C TYR A 229 20.24 -9.73 4.23
N SER A 230 20.74 -10.84 3.65
CA SER A 230 21.61 -10.82 2.46
C SER A 230 20.97 -10.01 1.33
N SER A 231 21.58 -8.86 1.02
CA SER A 231 21.06 -7.89 0.05
C SER A 231 21.28 -8.37 -1.39
N HIS A 232 20.35 -9.15 -1.95
CA HIS A 232 20.23 -9.32 -3.40
C HIS A 232 18.79 -9.11 -3.93
N SER A 233 17.78 -8.83 -3.10
CA SER A 233 16.38 -8.72 -3.56
C SER A 233 15.69 -7.36 -3.39
N GLN A 234 16.42 -6.29 -3.01
CA GLN A 234 15.83 -4.93 -2.91
C GLN A 234 16.63 -3.90 -3.71
N ARG A 235 16.58 -3.98 -5.04
CA ARG A 235 16.59 -2.77 -5.87
C ARG A 235 15.15 -2.44 -6.21
N SER A 236 14.63 -1.41 -5.57
CA SER A 236 13.44 -0.69 -6.02
C SER A 236 13.72 -0.10 -7.40
N HIS A 237 13.33 -0.82 -8.44
CA HIS A 237 13.24 -0.26 -9.78
C HIS A 237 11.94 0.52 -9.90
N TYR A 238 12.02 1.83 -9.59
CA TYR A 238 11.18 2.80 -10.29
C TYR A 238 11.67 2.86 -11.73
N PHE A 239 11.11 2.03 -12.60
CA PHE A 239 11.26 2.17 -14.05
C PHE A 239 9.97 2.78 -14.61
N SER A 240 10.12 4.01 -15.10
CA SER A 240 9.23 4.64 -16.06
C SER A 240 9.04 3.70 -17.25
N PHE A 241 7.80 3.31 -17.54
CA PHE A 241 7.44 2.57 -18.76
C PHE A 241 7.47 3.53 -19.95
N ALA A 242 8.67 3.75 -20.49
CA ALA A 242 8.87 4.20 -21.86
C ALA A 242 9.62 3.11 -22.63
N ASN A 243 9.04 2.70 -23.75
CA ASN A 243 9.53 1.75 -24.76
C ASN A 243 9.49 0.24 -24.43
N THR A 244 8.56 -0.47 -25.09
CA THR A 244 8.83 -1.78 -25.71
C THR A 244 7.91 -2.05 -26.90
N LYS A 245 8.25 -1.48 -28.07
CA LYS A 245 7.90 -2.05 -29.38
C LYS A 245 8.76 -3.31 -29.61
N ARG A 246 8.49 -4.46 -28.96
CA ARG A 246 9.16 -5.72 -29.38
C ARG A 246 8.58 -7.07 -28.95
N TRP A 247 7.31 -7.17 -28.56
CA TRP A 247 6.68 -8.47 -28.25
C TRP A 247 5.36 -8.77 -28.98
N LYS A 248 5.02 -8.01 -30.03
CA LYS A 248 4.02 -8.41 -31.03
C LYS A 248 4.69 -9.17 -32.17
N ARG A 249 5.07 -10.44 -31.97
CA ARG A 249 5.42 -11.42 -33.04
C ARG A 249 5.87 -12.75 -32.41
N ARG A 250 4.92 -13.51 -31.87
CA ARG A 250 4.97 -14.98 -31.70
C ARG A 250 3.78 -15.37 -30.84
N PHE A 251 2.68 -15.65 -31.52
CA PHE A 251 1.53 -16.51 -31.17
C PHE A 251 0.42 -16.14 -32.14
N ALA A 252 0.69 -16.42 -33.41
CA ALA A 252 -0.24 -16.27 -34.53
C ALA A 252 0.00 -17.46 -35.45
N THR A 253 -0.43 -18.64 -35.00
CA THR A 253 -0.66 -19.81 -35.85
C THR A 253 -1.44 -20.83 -35.05
N ILE A 254 -2.43 -21.45 -35.70
CA ILE A 254 -3.40 -22.42 -35.15
C ILE A 254 -4.68 -21.76 -34.61
N TRP A 255 -5.56 -21.33 -35.53
CA TRP A 255 -6.97 -21.76 -35.61
C TRP A 255 -7.64 -21.10 -36.83
N LYS A 256 -8.04 -21.91 -37.81
CA LYS A 256 -9.06 -21.54 -38.81
C LYS A 256 -10.40 -22.08 -38.29
N PRO A 257 -11.51 -21.35 -38.46
CA PRO A 257 -12.53 -21.90 -39.33
C PRO A 257 -13.30 -20.88 -40.20
N SER A 258 -13.67 -21.38 -41.38
CA SER A 258 -14.85 -21.11 -42.21
C SER A 258 -15.37 -19.67 -42.36
N THR A 259 -15.14 -19.13 -43.56
CA THR A 259 -15.92 -18.08 -44.22
C THR A 259 -17.36 -18.51 -44.44
N HIS A 260 -18.35 -17.79 -43.93
CA HIS A 260 -19.70 -17.68 -44.51
C HIS A 260 -20.14 -16.22 -44.47
N ASN A 261 -20.72 -15.80 -45.59
CA ASN A 261 -21.10 -14.43 -45.95
C ASN A 261 -22.07 -13.80 -44.95
N VAL A 262 -21.83 -12.54 -44.56
CA VAL A 262 -22.87 -11.65 -44.03
C VAL A 262 -22.89 -10.40 -44.89
N LEU A 263 -24.00 -10.24 -45.61
CA LEU A 263 -24.35 -9.08 -46.42
C LEU A 263 -24.33 -7.80 -45.55
N TYR A 264 -23.62 -6.78 -46.03
CA TYR A 264 -23.80 -5.41 -45.57
C TYR A 264 -25.18 -4.91 -46.04
N LEU A 265 -26.06 -4.54 -45.10
CA LEU A 265 -27.24 -3.75 -45.40
C LEU A 265 -27.08 -2.34 -44.81
N HIS A 266 -27.18 -1.38 -45.71
CA HIS A 266 -27.11 0.07 -45.54
C HIS A 266 -28.26 0.59 -44.63
N PRO A 267 -28.10 1.71 -43.91
CA PRO A 267 -29.12 2.20 -42.98
C PRO A 267 -30.19 3.00 -43.73
N ARG A 268 -31.46 2.62 -43.53
CA ARG A 268 -32.64 3.49 -43.71
C ARG A 268 -33.56 3.31 -42.51
N ILE A 269 -33.68 4.39 -41.73
CA ILE A 269 -34.87 4.96 -41.05
C ILE A 269 -36.03 3.98 -40.82
N TRP A 270 -36.49 3.78 -39.57
CA TRP A 270 -37.92 3.77 -39.19
C TRP A 270 -38.10 3.93 -37.67
N GLU A 271 -39.11 4.73 -37.33
CA GLU A 271 -39.67 5.06 -36.03
C GLU A 271 -40.14 3.80 -35.27
N ALA A 272 -39.35 3.30 -34.33
CA ALA A 272 -39.77 2.30 -33.35
C ALA A 272 -39.61 2.89 -31.94
N PRO A 273 -40.50 2.59 -30.98
CA PRO A 273 -40.31 3.04 -29.61
C PRO A 273 -38.95 2.56 -29.08
N PRO A 274 -38.22 3.39 -28.31
CA PRO A 274 -36.85 3.06 -27.87
C PRO A 274 -36.78 1.85 -26.92
N CYS A 275 -37.93 1.38 -26.42
CA CYS A 275 -38.08 0.11 -25.72
C CYS A 275 -38.39 -1.02 -26.70
N HIS A 276 -37.51 -2.02 -26.76
CA HIS A 276 -37.79 -3.28 -27.46
C HIS A 276 -38.08 -4.38 -26.42
N LEU A 277 -39.31 -4.88 -26.45
CA LEU A 277 -39.69 -6.12 -25.77
C LEU A 277 -39.04 -7.30 -26.49
N CYS A 278 -37.91 -7.78 -25.98
CA CYS A 278 -37.18 -8.87 -26.66
C CYS A 278 -37.63 -10.28 -26.24
N ASN A 279 -38.23 -10.47 -25.05
CA ASN A 279 -38.74 -11.74 -24.51
C ASN A 279 -39.61 -11.51 -23.26
N LYS A 280 -40.44 -12.50 -22.83
CA LYS A 280 -41.32 -12.41 -21.63
C LYS A 280 -40.61 -12.10 -20.30
N THR A 281 -39.28 -12.11 -20.25
CA THR A 281 -38.47 -11.96 -19.03
C THR A 281 -37.43 -10.83 -19.10
N ARG A 282 -37.38 -10.06 -20.19
CA ARG A 282 -36.34 -9.03 -20.40
C ARG A 282 -36.90 -7.75 -21.03
N VAL A 283 -36.58 -6.61 -20.41
CA VAL A 283 -36.77 -5.28 -20.98
C VAL A 283 -35.43 -4.77 -21.52
N VAL A 284 -35.41 -4.32 -22.77
CA VAL A 284 -34.24 -3.65 -23.36
C VAL A 284 -34.65 -2.27 -23.83
N TRP A 285 -33.92 -1.25 -23.39
CA TRP A 285 -34.04 0.10 -23.89
C TRP A 285 -32.78 0.48 -24.65
N SER A 286 -32.93 0.96 -25.88
CA SER A 286 -31.84 1.32 -26.78
C SER A 286 -31.87 2.81 -27.09
N GLY A 287 -30.96 3.57 -26.49
CA GLY A 287 -30.66 4.97 -26.85
C GLY A 287 -29.15 5.17 -27.06
N SER A 288 -28.59 6.30 -26.59
CA SER A 288 -27.12 6.55 -26.61
C SER A 288 -26.32 5.56 -25.76
N LYS A 289 -27.01 4.90 -24.82
CA LYS A 289 -26.57 3.75 -24.04
C LYS A 289 -27.66 2.70 -24.14
N THR A 290 -27.30 1.42 -24.17
CA THR A 290 -28.29 0.36 -24.14
C THR A 290 -28.36 -0.24 -22.75
N ILE A 291 -29.57 -0.34 -22.22
CA ILE A 291 -29.89 -0.90 -20.91
C ILE A 291 -30.63 -2.21 -21.17
N ALA A 292 -30.22 -3.26 -20.48
CA ALA A 292 -30.99 -4.50 -20.43
C ALA A 292 -31.26 -4.85 -18.98
N ILE A 293 -32.54 -4.87 -18.64
CA ILE A 293 -33.04 -5.34 -17.35
C ILE A 293 -33.60 -6.73 -17.56
N TYR A 294 -33.01 -7.66 -16.83
CA TYR A 294 -33.38 -9.06 -16.88
C TYR A 294 -34.10 -9.38 -15.58
N GLY A 295 -35.32 -9.90 -15.70
CA GLY A 295 -35.90 -10.70 -14.62
C GLY A 295 -35.11 -11.99 -14.54
N LEU A 296 -34.20 -12.07 -13.57
CA LEU A 296 -33.36 -13.21 -13.35
C LEU A 296 -33.61 -13.75 -11.95
N ASN A 297 -33.60 -15.08 -11.83
CA ASN A 297 -33.57 -15.81 -10.57
C ASN A 297 -32.22 -16.55 -10.29
N PRO A 298 -31.01 -15.99 -10.42
CA PRO A 298 -29.99 -16.29 -9.43
C PRO A 298 -30.43 -15.48 -8.20
N GLY A 299 -31.10 -16.13 -7.25
CA GLY A 299 -31.70 -15.49 -6.07
C GLY A 299 -33.20 -15.71 -5.82
N GLY A 300 -33.93 -16.30 -6.78
CA GLY A 300 -35.38 -16.50 -6.68
C GLY A 300 -36.23 -15.25 -6.97
N GLU A 301 -37.56 -15.43 -6.89
CA GLU A 301 -38.57 -14.37 -7.06
C GLU A 301 -38.17 -13.07 -6.34
N ASN A 302 -38.59 -11.91 -6.85
CA ASN A 302 -38.33 -10.58 -6.27
C ASN A 302 -36.95 -9.95 -6.59
N SER A 303 -36.23 -10.46 -7.59
CA SER A 303 -34.88 -9.97 -7.95
C SER A 303 -34.75 -9.57 -9.43
N LEU A 304 -33.88 -8.62 -9.74
CA LEU A 304 -33.58 -8.13 -11.08
C LEU A 304 -32.08 -7.96 -11.27
N ARG A 305 -31.58 -8.25 -12.48
CA ARG A 305 -30.21 -7.88 -12.88
C ARG A 305 -30.26 -6.81 -13.95
N VAL A 306 -29.42 -5.80 -13.79
CA VAL A 306 -29.36 -4.66 -14.69
C VAL A 306 -27.97 -4.58 -15.27
N ARG A 307 -27.91 -4.60 -16.61
CA ARG A 307 -26.68 -4.40 -17.36
C ARG A 307 -26.82 -3.22 -18.30
N SER A 308 -25.75 -2.48 -18.49
CA SER A 308 -25.71 -1.36 -19.45
C SER A 308 -24.34 -1.24 -20.13
N GLY A 309 -24.33 -0.81 -21.38
CA GLY A 309 -23.12 -0.58 -22.18
C GLY A 309 -23.32 0.43 -23.30
N ARG A 310 -22.21 1.00 -23.82
CA ARG A 310 -22.23 2.02 -24.89
C ARG A 310 -22.24 1.45 -26.32
N HIS A 311 -21.82 0.19 -26.51
CA HIS A 311 -21.74 -0.45 -27.83
C HIS A 311 -22.41 -1.83 -27.75
N LEU A 312 -23.67 -1.93 -28.16
CA LEU A 312 -24.39 -3.20 -28.29
C LEU A 312 -24.61 -3.55 -29.76
N PRO A 313 -24.61 -4.86 -30.09
CA PRO A 313 -25.52 -5.83 -29.47
C PRO A 313 -24.94 -6.76 -28.39
N VAL A 314 -23.63 -6.82 -28.17
CA VAL A 314 -23.03 -7.90 -27.35
C VAL A 314 -22.60 -7.39 -25.97
N MET A 315 -23.46 -7.57 -24.96
CA MET A 315 -23.04 -7.50 -23.56
C MET A 315 -22.14 -8.70 -23.27
N ARG A 316 -21.08 -8.54 -22.48
CA ARG A 316 -20.30 -9.70 -22.04
C ARG A 316 -21.15 -10.60 -21.16
N ASN A 317 -21.01 -11.89 -21.38
CA ASN A 317 -21.63 -12.93 -20.57
C ASN A 317 -20.71 -13.32 -19.40
N GLU A 318 -20.32 -12.32 -18.61
CA GLU A 318 -19.58 -12.52 -17.37
C GLU A 318 -20.57 -12.41 -16.21
N ASP A 319 -20.65 -13.43 -15.36
CA ASP A 319 -21.62 -13.48 -14.26
C ASP A 319 -21.01 -13.08 -12.91
N TRP A 320 -19.69 -13.05 -12.82
CA TRP A 320 -18.94 -12.64 -11.62
C TRP A 320 -19.40 -13.39 -10.36
N ALA A 321 -20.06 -12.71 -9.42
CA ALA A 321 -20.55 -13.31 -8.18
C ALA A 321 -21.92 -14.00 -8.34
N LEU A 322 -22.62 -13.80 -9.45
CA LEU A 322 -23.93 -14.41 -9.71
C LEU A 322 -23.78 -15.80 -10.33
N THR A 323 -23.20 -16.73 -9.56
CA THR A 323 -22.82 -18.07 -10.04
C THR A 323 -23.95 -19.10 -9.96
N GLU A 324 -25.00 -18.83 -9.18
CA GLU A 324 -26.06 -19.80 -8.93
C GLU A 324 -27.00 -19.97 -10.14
N PRO A 325 -27.53 -21.19 -10.38
CA PRO A 325 -28.43 -21.45 -11.50
C PRO A 325 -29.68 -20.56 -11.48
N VAL A 326 -30.02 -20.04 -12.65
CA VAL A 326 -31.20 -19.18 -12.83
C VAL A 326 -32.45 -20.03 -13.02
N ALA A 327 -33.40 -19.99 -12.07
CA ALA A 327 -34.72 -20.59 -12.27
C ALA A 327 -35.58 -19.76 -13.26
N GLU A 328 -36.54 -20.39 -13.95
CA GLU A 328 -37.51 -19.63 -14.75
C GLU A 328 -38.35 -18.72 -13.85
N SER A 329 -38.43 -17.43 -14.19
CA SER A 329 -39.27 -16.45 -13.49
C SER A 329 -40.50 -16.08 -14.32
N GLN A 330 -41.66 -16.03 -13.67
CA GLN A 330 -42.90 -15.50 -14.25
C GLN A 330 -42.91 -13.97 -14.17
N CYS A 331 -42.08 -13.33 -14.99
CA CYS A 331 -42.09 -11.88 -15.12
C CYS A 331 -43.35 -11.41 -15.84
N HIS A 332 -43.94 -10.32 -15.35
CA HIS A 332 -44.95 -9.57 -16.09
C HIS A 332 -44.31 -8.31 -16.66
N ILE A 333 -44.43 -8.12 -17.97
CA ILE A 333 -43.93 -6.93 -18.64
C ILE A 333 -45.10 -6.20 -19.26
N ASP A 334 -45.21 -4.94 -18.95
CA ASP A 334 -46.20 -4.03 -19.49
C ASP A 334 -45.54 -2.82 -20.14
N TYR A 335 -46.19 -2.28 -21.17
CA TYR A 335 -45.75 -1.07 -21.87
C TYR A 335 -46.93 -0.14 -22.07
N GLU A 336 -47.09 0.78 -21.12
CA GLU A 336 -48.15 1.80 -21.13
C GLU A 336 -47.54 3.19 -21.00
N HIS A 337 -48.20 4.20 -21.58
CA HIS A 337 -47.78 5.61 -21.48
C HIS A 337 -46.31 5.89 -21.84
N HIS A 338 -45.76 5.10 -22.77
CA HIS A 338 -44.36 5.09 -23.18
C HIS A 338 -43.35 4.80 -22.04
N GLN A 339 -43.75 4.02 -21.06
CA GLN A 339 -42.86 3.48 -20.03
C GLN A 339 -42.92 1.95 -20.09
N ALA A 340 -41.78 1.29 -19.91
CA ALA A 340 -41.72 -0.16 -19.80
C ALA A 340 -41.66 -0.55 -18.32
N THR A 341 -42.61 -1.37 -17.87
CA THR A 341 -42.69 -1.88 -16.50
C THR A 341 -42.38 -3.36 -16.50
N LEU A 342 -41.36 -3.77 -15.74
CA LEU A 342 -41.00 -5.16 -15.50
C LEU A 342 -41.30 -5.49 -14.03
N THR A 343 -42.21 -6.42 -13.80
CA THR A 343 -42.55 -6.94 -12.48
C THR A 343 -42.05 -8.37 -12.34
N ASN A 344 -41.25 -8.63 -11.29
CA ASN A 344 -40.85 -9.96 -10.88
C ASN A 344 -41.20 -10.14 -9.40
N GLY A 345 -42.32 -10.80 -9.10
CA GLY A 345 -42.83 -10.90 -7.73
C GLY A 345 -43.08 -9.53 -7.09
N LYS A 346 -42.41 -9.23 -5.98
CA LYS A 346 -42.51 -7.99 -5.20
C LYS A 346 -41.75 -6.83 -5.80
N ILE A 347 -40.75 -7.05 -6.67
CA ILE A 347 -39.94 -5.96 -7.25
C ILE A 347 -40.47 -5.55 -8.62
N ILE A 348 -40.54 -4.23 -8.83
CA ILE A 348 -40.99 -3.62 -10.07
C ILE A 348 -39.90 -2.66 -10.54
N ALA A 349 -39.46 -2.78 -11.79
CA ALA A 349 -38.60 -1.81 -12.44
C ALA A 349 -39.39 -1.09 -13.53
N ILE A 350 -39.39 0.25 -13.48
CA ILE A 350 -39.99 1.10 -14.49
C ILE A 350 -38.88 1.81 -15.25
N VAL A 351 -38.88 1.69 -16.58
CA VAL A 351 -37.98 2.38 -17.50
C VAL A 351 -38.79 3.42 -18.26
N ASN A 352 -38.47 4.70 -18.07
CA ASN A 352 -39.17 5.77 -18.78
C ASN A 352 -38.66 5.96 -20.22
N GLN A 353 -39.30 6.85 -20.99
CA GLN A 353 -38.91 7.16 -22.37
C GLN A 353 -37.44 7.58 -22.52
N LYS A 354 -36.89 8.28 -21.51
CA LYS A 354 -35.51 8.79 -21.49
C LYS A 354 -34.49 7.72 -21.02
N GLY A 355 -34.93 6.49 -20.74
CA GLY A 355 -34.07 5.40 -20.30
C GLY A 355 -33.67 5.47 -18.82
N GLN A 356 -34.38 6.23 -18.00
CA GLN A 356 -34.17 6.27 -16.55
C GLN A 356 -34.89 5.09 -15.91
N VAL A 357 -34.22 4.43 -14.98
CA VAL A 357 -34.73 3.27 -14.23
C VAL A 357 -35.12 3.67 -12.81
N THR A 358 -36.32 3.27 -12.38
CA THR A 358 -36.77 3.39 -11.00
C THR A 358 -37.28 2.04 -10.49
N PHE A 359 -36.89 1.67 -9.28
CA PHE A 359 -37.29 0.43 -8.62
C PHE A 359 -38.32 0.70 -7.53
N TYR A 360 -39.37 -0.10 -7.54
CA TYR A 360 -40.43 -0.09 -6.55
C TYR A 360 -40.61 -1.48 -5.94
N ARG A 361 -41.19 -1.50 -4.74
CA ARG A 361 -41.79 -2.69 -4.15
C ARG A 361 -43.30 -2.60 -4.27
N HIS A 362 -43.94 -3.67 -4.73
CA HIS A 362 -45.38 -3.76 -4.83
C HIS A 362 -46.06 -3.49 -3.45
N PRO A 363 -47.18 -2.74 -3.38
CA PRO A 363 -47.85 -2.10 -4.51
C PRO A 363 -47.15 -0.82 -5.00
N HIS A 364 -46.64 0.09 -4.16
CA HIS A 364 -46.07 1.37 -4.63
C HIS A 364 -44.98 2.00 -3.73
N LYS A 365 -44.15 1.20 -3.04
CA LYS A 365 -43.06 1.78 -2.22
C LYS A 365 -41.81 1.99 -3.07
N SER A 366 -41.39 3.24 -3.30
CA SER A 366 -40.11 3.54 -3.98
C SER A 366 -38.93 2.96 -3.19
N LEU A 367 -38.02 2.28 -3.90
CA LEU A 367 -36.84 1.64 -3.31
C LEU A 367 -35.57 2.39 -3.69
N LEU A 368 -35.32 2.52 -5.00
CA LEU A 368 -34.09 3.07 -5.55
C LEU A 368 -34.39 3.72 -6.89
N GLN A 369 -33.85 4.93 -7.10
CA GLN A 369 -34.05 5.67 -8.33
C GLN A 369 -32.71 6.15 -8.87
N GLU A 370 -32.52 6.05 -10.18
CA GLU A 370 -31.36 6.64 -10.86
C GLU A 370 -31.34 8.16 -10.73
N PHE A 371 -30.18 8.70 -10.36
CA PHE A 371 -29.93 10.14 -10.20
C PHE A 371 -29.65 10.77 -11.55
N TRP A 372 -30.42 11.80 -11.90
CA TRP A 372 -30.32 12.45 -13.20
C TRP A 372 -30.35 13.97 -13.08
N ARG A 373 -29.35 14.67 -13.65
CA ARG A 373 -29.25 16.13 -13.65
C ARG A 373 -28.79 16.62 -15.02
N LEU A 374 -29.68 16.51 -16.02
CA LEU A 374 -29.45 16.96 -17.40
C LEU A 374 -30.47 18.03 -17.79
N ARG A 375 -30.08 18.98 -18.65
CA ARG A 375 -31.01 19.89 -19.33
C ARG A 375 -31.50 19.21 -20.61
N GLY A 376 -32.80 19.27 -20.89
CA GLY A 376 -33.35 18.81 -22.17
C GLY A 376 -32.74 19.56 -23.37
N GLU A 377 -32.92 19.01 -24.57
CA GLU A 377 -32.59 19.73 -25.81
C GLU A 377 -33.44 21.00 -25.94
N ILE A 378 -32.93 21.98 -26.69
CA ILE A 378 -33.55 23.31 -26.88
C ILE A 378 -34.97 23.13 -27.43
N GLY A 379 -36.00 23.47 -26.64
CA GLY A 379 -37.41 23.44 -27.06
C GLY A 379 -38.39 22.75 -26.10
N GLU A 380 -37.91 22.03 -25.07
CA GLU A 380 -38.78 21.52 -23.99
C GLU A 380 -39.04 22.63 -22.95
N ASP A 381 -40.31 22.79 -22.55
CA ASP A 381 -40.77 23.83 -21.63
C ASP A 381 -40.09 23.70 -20.24
N GLU A 382 -39.26 24.68 -19.88
CA GLU A 382 -38.49 24.70 -18.61
C GLU A 382 -39.39 24.66 -17.36
N SER A 383 -40.67 25.02 -17.51
CA SER A 383 -41.63 25.08 -16.40
C SER A 383 -42.26 23.73 -16.01
N SER A 384 -42.09 22.69 -16.82
CA SER A 384 -42.78 21.40 -16.66
C SER A 384 -41.93 20.26 -16.07
N HIS A 385 -40.69 20.55 -15.67
CA HIS A 385 -39.72 19.51 -15.32
C HIS A 385 -39.17 19.71 -13.90
N GLY A 386 -39.49 18.77 -13.00
CA GLY A 386 -39.11 18.80 -11.58
C GLY A 386 -37.60 18.70 -11.29
N GLN A 387 -37.23 18.12 -10.15
CA GLN A 387 -35.86 18.05 -9.60
C GLN A 387 -34.73 17.51 -10.51
N TYR A 388 -35.04 17.02 -11.71
CA TYR A 388 -34.12 16.37 -12.64
C TYR A 388 -33.48 17.32 -13.68
N VAL A 389 -34.08 18.48 -13.93
CA VAL A 389 -33.53 19.43 -14.92
C VAL A 389 -32.44 20.28 -14.30
N SER A 390 -31.23 20.17 -14.84
CA SER A 390 -30.07 20.89 -14.30
C SER A 390 -28.97 21.08 -15.34
N ALA A 391 -28.28 22.21 -15.29
CA ALA A 391 -27.12 22.51 -16.12
C ALA A 391 -25.85 21.76 -15.67
N LEU A 392 -25.90 20.95 -14.60
CA LEU A 392 -24.76 20.18 -14.10
C LEU A 392 -24.27 19.10 -15.09
N ASN A 393 -25.14 18.66 -16.01
CA ASN A 393 -24.85 17.66 -17.03
C ASN A 393 -24.31 16.34 -16.43
N LEU A 394 -24.92 15.88 -15.33
CA LEU A 394 -24.57 14.62 -14.69
C LEU A 394 -25.50 13.51 -15.16
N GLU A 395 -24.91 12.54 -15.84
CA GLU A 395 -25.58 11.32 -16.28
C GLU A 395 -25.72 10.32 -15.12
N GLU A 396 -26.81 9.56 -15.15
CA GLU A 396 -27.12 8.47 -14.23
C GLU A 396 -26.13 7.30 -14.35
N ARG A 397 -25.71 6.99 -15.59
CA ARG A 397 -24.75 5.93 -15.92
C ARG A 397 -23.64 6.50 -16.80
N GLU A 398 -22.62 7.08 -16.21
CA GLU A 398 -21.53 7.72 -16.96
C GLU A 398 -20.52 6.67 -17.45
N PHE A 399 -20.29 6.64 -18.76
CA PHE A 399 -19.24 5.82 -19.40
C PHE A 399 -18.16 6.74 -19.96
N ARG A 400 -17.16 7.09 -19.14
CA ARG A 400 -16.05 7.93 -19.56
C ARG A 400 -14.99 7.08 -20.26
N PRO A 401 -14.72 7.28 -21.57
CA PRO A 401 -13.76 6.46 -22.29
C PRO A 401 -12.34 6.69 -21.78
N ILE A 402 -11.60 5.60 -21.60
CA ILE A 402 -10.17 5.60 -21.27
C ILE A 402 -9.41 5.41 -22.59
N GLN A 403 -8.42 6.28 -22.85
CA GLN A 403 -7.58 6.14 -24.04
C GLN A 403 -6.93 4.75 -24.07
N GLY A 404 -7.16 4.02 -25.17
CA GLY A 404 -6.68 2.64 -25.33
C GLY A 404 -7.73 1.56 -25.11
N GLY A 405 -8.98 1.88 -24.72
CA GLY A 405 -10.09 0.94 -24.87
C GLY A 405 -11.28 1.17 -23.92
N LYS A 406 -11.16 0.68 -22.69
CA LYS A 406 -12.26 0.48 -21.72
C LYS A 406 -12.83 1.80 -21.17
N TYR A 407 -13.74 1.72 -20.21
CA TYR A 407 -14.41 2.87 -19.61
C TYR A 407 -14.08 3.01 -18.12
N SER A 408 -14.01 4.24 -17.63
CA SER A 408 -14.28 4.55 -16.23
C SER A 408 -15.80 4.74 -16.10
N LEU A 409 -16.39 4.00 -15.16
CA LEU A 409 -17.84 3.88 -15.03
C LEU A 409 -18.30 4.54 -13.74
N LYS A 410 -19.37 5.32 -13.81
CA LYS A 410 -20.11 5.78 -12.63
C LYS A 410 -21.59 5.47 -12.76
N ALA A 411 -22.19 4.91 -11.71
CA ALA A 411 -23.62 4.72 -11.58
C ALA A 411 -24.13 5.53 -10.39
N ARG A 412 -25.12 6.40 -10.62
CA ARG A 412 -25.63 7.34 -9.62
C ARG A 412 -27.09 7.06 -9.31
N PHE A 413 -27.42 7.11 -8.03
CA PHE A 413 -28.77 6.94 -7.52
C PHE A 413 -29.12 8.06 -6.54
N GLU A 414 -30.40 8.44 -6.51
CA GLU A 414 -30.89 9.45 -5.57
C GLU A 414 -30.68 8.96 -4.14
N ALA A 415 -30.21 9.85 -3.27
CA ALA A 415 -30.10 9.56 -1.85
C ALA A 415 -31.45 9.80 -1.18
N THR A 416 -31.98 8.79 -0.50
CA THR A 416 -33.23 8.95 0.27
C THR A 416 -32.93 9.37 1.70
N GLU A 417 -33.68 10.36 2.21
CA GLU A 417 -33.58 10.81 3.60
C GLU A 417 -34.07 9.71 4.57
N GLY A 418 -33.36 9.53 5.68
CA GLY A 418 -33.67 8.49 6.68
C GLY A 418 -33.33 7.05 6.24
N GLU A 419 -32.83 6.84 5.03
CA GLU A 419 -32.31 5.55 4.59
C GLU A 419 -31.03 5.18 5.35
N LYS A 420 -31.00 3.96 5.89
CA LYS A 420 -29.83 3.35 6.51
C LYS A 420 -29.29 2.24 5.62
N ILE A 421 -27.97 2.15 5.53
CA ILE A 421 -27.29 1.21 4.62
C ILE A 421 -26.35 0.32 5.43
N TYR A 422 -26.39 -1.00 5.17
CA TYR A 422 -25.61 -2.01 5.88
C TYR A 422 -24.88 -2.92 4.89
N GLY A 423 -23.88 -3.68 5.36
CA GLY A 423 -23.17 -4.69 4.56
C GLY A 423 -21.81 -4.23 4.07
N MET A 424 -21.57 -4.35 2.75
CA MET A 424 -20.36 -3.93 2.03
C MET A 424 -19.06 -4.70 2.33
N GLY A 425 -19.07 -5.62 3.28
CA GLY A 425 -17.91 -6.41 3.69
C GLY A 425 -17.38 -5.94 5.03
N GLN A 426 -16.07 -5.75 5.15
CA GLN A 426 -15.46 -5.31 6.40
C GLN A 426 -14.53 -4.11 6.16
N TYR A 427 -14.81 -3.04 6.90
CA TYR A 427 -14.07 -1.78 6.88
C TYR A 427 -13.73 -1.39 8.33
N GLN A 428 -12.52 -0.89 8.55
CA GLN A 428 -12.03 -0.51 9.89
C GLN A 428 -12.62 0.85 10.32
N GLN A 429 -13.91 0.85 10.66
CA GLN A 429 -14.66 2.02 11.09
C GLN A 429 -15.72 1.63 12.13
N ALA A 430 -16.19 2.60 12.91
CA ALA A 430 -17.20 2.38 13.95
C ALA A 430 -18.65 2.34 13.41
N ASN A 431 -18.84 2.63 12.12
CA ASN A 431 -20.15 2.81 11.51
C ASN A 431 -20.75 1.47 11.05
N LEU A 432 -21.83 1.05 11.71
CA LEU A 432 -22.70 -0.02 11.21
C LEU A 432 -23.63 0.50 10.10
N ASP A 433 -24.24 1.67 10.33
CA ASP A 433 -24.96 2.39 9.28
C ASP A 433 -23.96 3.16 8.42
N LEU A 434 -23.88 2.77 7.16
CA LEU A 434 -22.95 3.25 6.16
C LEU A 434 -23.47 4.48 5.42
N LYS A 435 -24.68 4.97 5.71
CA LYS A 435 -25.15 6.24 5.15
C LYS A 435 -24.21 7.38 5.57
N GLY A 436 -23.88 8.25 4.61
CA GLY A 436 -22.88 9.31 4.74
C GLY A 436 -21.44 8.84 4.57
N CYS A 437 -21.17 7.54 4.51
CA CYS A 437 -19.81 7.01 4.39
C CYS A 437 -19.35 6.90 2.92
N VAL A 438 -18.03 6.87 2.75
CA VAL A 438 -17.35 6.60 1.48
C VAL A 438 -16.47 5.37 1.68
N LEU A 439 -16.65 4.36 0.83
CA LEU A 439 -15.94 3.08 0.95
C LEU A 439 -15.11 2.84 -0.31
N GLU A 440 -13.83 2.53 -0.14
CA GLU A 440 -12.96 2.06 -1.21
C GLU A 440 -13.36 0.62 -1.60
N LEU A 441 -13.58 0.37 -2.89
CA LEU A 441 -13.82 -0.97 -3.42
C LEU A 441 -12.47 -1.58 -3.79
N ALA A 442 -11.72 -2.02 -2.78
CA ALA A 442 -10.41 -2.65 -2.91
C ALA A 442 -10.12 -3.60 -1.76
N GLN A 443 -9.23 -4.56 -2.00
CA GLN A 443 -8.81 -5.57 -1.02
C GLN A 443 -7.50 -5.11 -0.36
N ARG A 444 -7.48 -5.01 0.98
CA ARG A 444 -6.29 -4.70 1.79
C ARG A 444 -6.28 -5.57 3.04
N ASN A 445 -5.14 -5.65 3.72
CA ASN A 445 -5.11 -6.28 5.05
C ASN A 445 -6.13 -5.57 5.96
N SER A 446 -6.96 -6.35 6.66
CA SER A 446 -8.12 -5.92 7.47
C SER A 446 -9.33 -5.34 6.73
N GLN A 447 -9.29 -5.24 5.39
CA GLN A 447 -10.36 -4.69 4.56
C GLN A 447 -10.69 -5.59 3.35
N PRO A 448 -11.70 -6.46 3.48
CA PRO A 448 -12.33 -7.12 2.36
C PRO A 448 -13.55 -6.33 1.84
N SER A 449 -13.50 -5.89 0.58
CA SER A 449 -14.64 -5.29 -0.13
C SER A 449 -15.55 -6.40 -0.66
N VAL A 450 -16.78 -6.49 -0.11
CA VAL A 450 -17.84 -7.42 -0.53
C VAL A 450 -19.08 -6.59 -0.85
N PRO A 451 -19.24 -6.10 -2.10
CA PRO A 451 -20.09 -4.94 -2.38
C PRO A 451 -21.58 -5.29 -2.54
N PHE A 452 -22.11 -6.01 -1.56
CA PHE A 452 -23.53 -6.21 -1.34
C PHE A 452 -23.99 -5.32 -0.18
N MET A 453 -25.01 -4.50 -0.42
CA MET A 453 -25.62 -3.65 0.60
C MET A 453 -27.08 -4.00 0.84
N LEU A 454 -27.50 -3.79 2.09
CA LEU A 454 -28.88 -3.92 2.54
C LEU A 454 -29.38 -2.55 2.98
N SER A 455 -30.48 -2.08 2.40
CA SER A 455 -31.12 -0.81 2.73
C SER A 455 -32.32 -1.01 3.65
N SER A 456 -32.49 -0.11 4.62
CA SER A 456 -33.67 -0.06 5.49
C SER A 456 -34.98 0.20 4.72
N LEU A 457 -34.92 0.62 3.47
CA LEU A 457 -36.10 0.78 2.60
C LEU A 457 -36.71 -0.57 2.18
N GLY A 458 -35.96 -1.67 2.33
CA GLY A 458 -36.44 -3.03 2.06
C GLY A 458 -35.94 -3.62 0.74
N TYR A 459 -34.70 -3.29 0.37
CA TYR A 459 -34.02 -3.87 -0.78
C TYR A 459 -32.56 -4.22 -0.47
N GLY A 460 -32.03 -5.18 -1.22
CA GLY A 460 -30.61 -5.50 -1.28
C GLY A 460 -30.05 -5.16 -2.65
N PHE A 461 -28.78 -4.76 -2.71
CA PHE A 461 -28.11 -4.35 -3.95
C PHE A 461 -26.69 -4.90 -3.96
N LEU A 462 -26.36 -5.68 -4.98
CA LEU A 462 -25.02 -6.17 -5.28
C LEU A 462 -24.45 -5.40 -6.46
N TRP A 463 -23.34 -4.71 -6.23
CA TRP A 463 -22.49 -4.21 -7.32
C TRP A 463 -21.71 -5.39 -7.91
N ASN A 464 -22.21 -5.97 -9.00
CA ASN A 464 -21.66 -7.17 -9.61
C ASN A 464 -20.49 -6.83 -10.55
N ASN A 465 -19.47 -6.16 -10.02
CA ASN A 465 -18.31 -5.72 -10.77
C ASN A 465 -17.06 -5.73 -9.89
N PRO A 466 -16.01 -6.51 -10.25
CA PRO A 466 -14.82 -6.69 -9.42
C PRO A 466 -13.78 -5.56 -9.56
N ALA A 467 -14.06 -4.53 -10.37
CA ALA A 467 -13.11 -3.46 -10.61
C ALA A 467 -12.78 -2.67 -9.34
N VAL A 468 -11.52 -2.25 -9.21
CA VAL A 468 -11.11 -1.28 -8.19
C VAL A 468 -11.90 0.00 -8.37
N GLY A 469 -12.38 0.56 -7.27
CA GLY A 469 -13.30 1.68 -7.33
C GLY A 469 -13.67 2.23 -5.97
N ARG A 470 -14.89 2.77 -5.90
CA ARG A 470 -15.42 3.42 -4.70
C ARG A 470 -16.93 3.41 -4.72
N VAL A 471 -17.55 3.34 -3.55
CA VAL A 471 -18.95 3.71 -3.37
C VAL A 471 -19.05 4.87 -2.38
N THR A 472 -19.92 5.82 -2.68
CA THR A 472 -20.21 6.98 -1.82
C THR A 472 -21.69 6.96 -1.51
N PHE A 473 -22.05 6.76 -0.24
CA PHE A 473 -23.44 6.79 0.23
C PHE A 473 -23.80 8.16 0.82
N ALA A 474 -23.46 9.24 0.11
CA ALA A 474 -23.66 10.58 0.64
C ALA A 474 -25.16 10.91 0.83
N HIS A 475 -25.45 11.92 1.65
CA HIS A 475 -26.83 12.34 1.91
C HIS A 475 -27.51 12.97 0.69
N ASN A 476 -26.75 13.41 -0.30
CA ASN A 476 -27.24 14.08 -1.51
C ASN A 476 -27.21 13.19 -2.77
N VAL A 477 -26.37 12.16 -2.80
CA VAL A 477 -26.26 11.22 -3.93
C VAL A 477 -25.58 9.92 -3.48
N THR A 478 -26.06 8.80 -4.01
CA THR A 478 -25.33 7.52 -3.94
C THR A 478 -24.58 7.32 -5.26
N GLU A 479 -23.25 7.23 -5.23
CA GLU A 479 -22.41 7.06 -6.43
C GLU A 479 -21.53 5.81 -6.30
N TRP A 480 -21.66 4.91 -7.26
CA TRP A 480 -20.78 3.76 -7.48
C TRP A 480 -19.81 4.08 -8.60
N GLU A 481 -18.53 3.80 -8.39
CA GLU A 481 -17.46 4.09 -9.34
C GLU A 481 -16.61 2.85 -9.56
N ALA A 482 -16.36 2.51 -10.83
CA ALA A 482 -15.36 1.54 -11.24
C ALA A 482 -14.30 2.25 -12.10
N GLN A 483 -13.03 2.11 -11.71
CA GLN A 483 -11.92 2.77 -12.41
C GLN A 483 -11.79 2.26 -13.84
N VAL A 484 -11.93 0.96 -14.06
CA VAL A 484 -11.84 0.32 -15.37
C VAL A 484 -12.91 -0.79 -15.47
N SER A 485 -13.92 -0.57 -16.29
CA SER A 485 -14.96 -1.56 -16.61
C SER A 485 -15.36 -1.48 -18.09
N GLU A 486 -15.90 -2.58 -18.62
CA GLU A 486 -16.46 -2.64 -19.97
C GLU A 486 -17.98 -2.40 -19.99
N GLN A 487 -18.66 -2.81 -18.90
CA GLN A 487 -20.11 -2.68 -18.74
C GLN A 487 -20.49 -2.34 -17.29
N LEU A 488 -21.68 -1.80 -17.12
CA LEU A 488 -22.37 -1.74 -15.84
C LEU A 488 -23.06 -3.08 -15.60
N ASP A 489 -22.94 -3.62 -14.40
CA ASP A 489 -23.63 -4.83 -13.97
C ASP A 489 -23.91 -4.76 -12.47
N TYR A 490 -25.18 -4.82 -12.10
CA TYR A 490 -25.62 -4.92 -10.72
C TYR A 490 -26.87 -5.78 -10.61
N TRP A 491 -27.09 -6.30 -9.41
CA TRP A 491 -28.25 -7.10 -9.05
C TRP A 491 -28.97 -6.44 -7.87
N ILE A 492 -30.29 -6.42 -7.93
CA ILE A 492 -31.15 -5.81 -6.91
C ILE A 492 -32.28 -6.76 -6.55
N THR A 493 -32.62 -6.84 -5.27
CA THR A 493 -33.73 -7.67 -4.77
C THR A 493 -34.58 -6.89 -3.78
N ALA A 494 -35.87 -7.20 -3.70
CA ALA A 494 -36.80 -6.59 -2.74
C ALA A 494 -37.33 -7.64 -1.77
N GLY A 495 -37.45 -7.27 -0.50
CA GLY A 495 -38.03 -8.12 0.55
C GLY A 495 -38.73 -7.30 1.62
N ASP A 496 -39.64 -7.94 2.36
CA ASP A 496 -40.34 -7.28 3.46
C ASP A 496 -39.50 -7.28 4.75
N THR A 497 -38.56 -8.21 4.86
CA THR A 497 -37.67 -8.34 6.00
C THR A 497 -36.20 -8.47 5.56
N PRO A 498 -35.23 -8.07 6.40
CA PRO A 498 -33.81 -8.31 6.14
C PRO A 498 -33.48 -9.79 5.86
N ALA A 499 -34.17 -10.72 6.52
CA ALA A 499 -33.97 -12.16 6.33
C ALA A 499 -34.34 -12.64 4.91
N GLU A 500 -35.39 -12.09 4.31
CA GLU A 500 -35.73 -12.38 2.90
C GLU A 500 -34.64 -11.88 1.95
N ILE A 501 -34.15 -10.66 2.18
CA ILE A 501 -33.11 -10.03 1.35
C ILE A 501 -31.80 -10.80 1.44
N SER A 502 -31.36 -11.17 2.65
CA SER A 502 -30.15 -11.97 2.85
C SER A 502 -30.27 -13.37 2.24
N ARG A 503 -31.46 -14.00 2.30
CA ARG A 503 -31.71 -15.30 1.65
C ARG A 503 -31.63 -15.18 0.13
N ALA A 504 -32.23 -14.16 -0.46
CA ALA A 504 -32.17 -13.91 -1.89
C ALA A 504 -30.72 -13.70 -2.37
N TYR A 505 -29.92 -12.95 -1.60
CA TYR A 505 -28.48 -12.78 -1.89
C TYR A 505 -27.72 -14.11 -1.85
N ALA A 506 -27.92 -14.93 -0.81
CA ALA A 506 -27.27 -16.25 -0.72
C ALA A 506 -27.70 -17.20 -1.85
N LEU A 507 -28.97 -17.16 -2.27
CA LEU A 507 -29.45 -17.93 -3.42
C LEU A 507 -28.93 -17.39 -4.78
N ALA A 508 -28.40 -16.17 -4.81
CA ALA A 508 -27.81 -15.57 -6.00
C ALA A 508 -26.30 -15.82 -6.11
N THR A 509 -25.60 -15.86 -4.97
CA THR A 509 -24.13 -15.91 -4.91
C THR A 509 -23.53 -17.15 -4.26
N GLY A 510 -24.37 -18.06 -3.76
CA GLY A 510 -23.97 -19.29 -3.09
C GLY A 510 -24.27 -19.29 -1.59
N THR A 511 -24.66 -20.46 -1.09
CA THR A 511 -24.93 -20.69 0.34
C THR A 511 -23.67 -21.23 1.04
N PRO A 512 -23.40 -20.80 2.30
CA PRO A 512 -22.28 -21.37 3.05
C PRO A 512 -22.53 -22.86 3.31
N PRO A 513 -21.51 -23.73 3.24
CA PRO A 513 -21.64 -25.13 3.62
C PRO A 513 -21.89 -25.27 5.13
N MET A 514 -22.31 -26.47 5.55
CA MET A 514 -22.43 -26.78 6.98
C MET A 514 -21.06 -26.67 7.66
N MET A 515 -21.00 -25.90 8.74
CA MET A 515 -19.77 -25.73 9.53
C MET A 515 -19.42 -27.06 10.23
N PRO A 516 -18.17 -27.56 10.14
CA PRO A 516 -17.79 -28.79 10.83
C PRO A 516 -17.73 -28.58 12.35
N ASP A 517 -18.07 -29.61 13.12
CA ASP A 517 -18.26 -29.51 14.58
C ASP A 517 -17.02 -28.98 15.31
N TYR A 518 -15.82 -29.44 14.94
CA TYR A 518 -14.56 -28.99 15.57
C TYR A 518 -14.32 -27.49 15.42
N ALA A 519 -14.83 -26.88 14.35
CA ALA A 519 -14.62 -25.48 14.04
C ALA A 519 -15.45 -24.54 14.94
N MET A 520 -16.47 -25.07 15.62
CA MET A 520 -17.27 -24.34 16.62
C MET A 520 -16.62 -24.32 18.02
N GLY A 521 -15.54 -25.07 18.23
CA GLY A 521 -14.81 -25.14 19.49
C GLY A 521 -13.78 -24.02 19.70
N PHE A 522 -12.86 -24.21 20.63
CA PHE A 522 -11.81 -23.22 20.92
C PHE A 522 -10.60 -23.36 19.99
N TRP A 523 -10.15 -22.23 19.42
CA TRP A 523 -9.02 -22.13 18.49
C TRP A 523 -7.82 -21.47 19.19
N GLN A 524 -6.77 -22.24 19.45
CA GLN A 524 -5.52 -21.73 20.01
C GLN A 524 -4.55 -21.34 18.89
N CYS A 525 -4.18 -20.06 18.86
CA CYS A 525 -3.18 -19.52 17.94
C CYS A 525 -2.32 -18.45 18.63
N LYS A 526 -1.09 -18.28 18.16
CA LYS A 526 -0.24 -17.13 18.44
C LYS A 526 0.68 -16.90 17.25
N LEU A 527 1.33 -15.73 17.20
CA LEU A 527 2.43 -15.44 16.29
C LEU A 527 3.76 -15.58 17.05
N ARG A 528 4.52 -16.68 16.94
CA ARG A 528 4.20 -17.97 16.31
C ARG A 528 4.71 -19.12 17.19
N TYR A 529 4.14 -20.32 17.04
CA TYR A 529 4.84 -21.55 17.46
C TYR A 529 5.94 -21.84 16.43
N ARG A 530 7.17 -22.04 16.91
CA ARG A 530 8.33 -22.12 16.01
C ARG A 530 8.66 -23.54 15.60
N THR A 531 8.43 -24.51 16.48
CA THR A 531 8.80 -25.90 16.28
C THR A 531 7.64 -26.83 16.62
N GLN A 532 7.75 -28.07 16.13
CA GLN A 532 6.80 -29.15 16.42
C GLN A 532 6.61 -29.39 17.92
N GLU A 533 7.71 -29.49 18.68
CA GLU A 533 7.63 -29.74 20.12
C GLU A 533 6.99 -28.57 20.88
N GLU A 534 7.30 -27.31 20.51
CA GLU A 534 6.68 -26.14 21.14
C GLU A 534 5.15 -26.17 20.98
N LEU A 535 4.65 -26.60 19.83
CA LEU A 535 3.22 -26.73 19.57
C LEU A 535 2.61 -27.88 20.38
N LEU A 536 3.25 -29.05 20.41
CA LEU A 536 2.77 -30.22 21.13
C LEU A 536 2.78 -30.00 22.65
N GLU A 537 3.79 -29.34 23.21
CA GLU A 537 3.83 -28.93 24.61
C GLU A 537 2.59 -28.11 25.00
N VAL A 538 2.18 -27.15 24.15
CA VAL A 538 0.98 -26.35 24.37
C VAL A 538 -0.28 -27.22 24.31
N ALA A 539 -0.42 -28.06 23.28
CA ALA A 539 -1.56 -28.96 23.15
C ALA A 539 -1.70 -29.92 24.36
N ARG A 540 -0.60 -30.55 24.77
CA ARG A 540 -0.52 -31.41 25.96
C ARG A 540 -0.86 -30.65 27.23
N GLU A 541 -0.40 -29.41 27.37
CA GLU A 541 -0.67 -28.59 28.54
C GLU A 541 -2.15 -28.23 28.68
N TYR A 542 -2.85 -27.93 27.57
CA TYR A 542 -4.30 -27.77 27.56
C TYR A 542 -5.01 -29.03 28.07
N LYS A 543 -4.60 -30.21 27.58
CA LYS A 543 -5.20 -31.49 28.01
C LYS A 543 -4.85 -31.86 29.45
N ARG A 544 -3.62 -31.60 29.89
CA ARG A 544 -3.18 -31.79 31.29
C ARG A 544 -3.99 -30.94 32.26
N ARG A 545 -4.38 -29.72 31.86
CA ARG A 545 -5.24 -28.82 32.65
C ARG A 545 -6.73 -29.08 32.49
N ASN A 546 -7.12 -30.08 31.69
CA ASN A 546 -8.52 -30.36 31.34
C ASN A 546 -9.25 -29.13 30.75
N LEU A 547 -8.55 -28.34 29.92
CA LEU A 547 -9.12 -27.19 29.23
C LEU A 547 -9.59 -27.59 27.81
N PRO A 548 -10.74 -27.08 27.34
CA PRO A 548 -11.24 -27.37 26.01
C PRO A 548 -10.38 -26.70 24.93
N ILE A 549 -10.00 -27.48 23.93
CA ILE A 549 -9.28 -27.04 22.73
C ILE A 549 -9.71 -27.95 21.58
N SER A 550 -10.03 -27.34 20.44
CA SER A 550 -10.51 -28.05 19.25
C SER A 550 -9.61 -27.84 18.05
N VAL A 551 -9.03 -26.66 17.89
CA VAL A 551 -8.07 -26.35 16.82
C VAL A 551 -6.82 -25.73 17.40
N ILE A 552 -5.64 -26.15 16.91
CA ILE A 552 -4.37 -25.48 17.15
C ILE A 552 -3.73 -25.08 15.83
N VAL A 553 -3.07 -23.92 15.80
CA VAL A 553 -2.68 -23.26 14.55
C VAL A 553 -1.17 -23.08 14.47
N ILE A 554 -0.58 -23.50 13.35
CA ILE A 554 0.80 -23.19 12.94
C ILE A 554 0.78 -21.92 12.08
N ASP A 555 1.35 -20.84 12.59
CA ASP A 555 1.41 -19.56 11.87
C ASP A 555 2.48 -19.57 10.75
N PHE A 556 2.59 -18.48 10.00
CA PHE A 556 3.48 -18.28 8.86
C PHE A 556 4.98 -18.50 9.16
N PHE A 557 5.76 -18.74 8.10
CA PHE A 557 7.20 -19.04 8.14
C PHE A 557 7.56 -20.31 8.94
N HIS A 558 6.74 -21.37 8.80
CA HIS A 558 7.08 -22.74 9.19
C HIS A 558 7.67 -23.57 8.03
N TRP A 559 7.82 -22.95 6.85
CA TRP A 559 8.38 -23.51 5.63
C TRP A 559 9.81 -23.04 5.38
N PRO A 560 10.61 -23.76 4.58
CA PRO A 560 11.98 -23.35 4.24
C PRO A 560 12.03 -22.01 3.49
N ASN A 561 11.19 -21.84 2.46
CA ASN A 561 11.06 -20.61 1.71
C ASN A 561 9.60 -20.36 1.27
N GLN A 562 9.30 -19.10 0.93
CA GLN A 562 7.94 -18.72 0.50
C GLN A 562 7.65 -19.34 -0.88
N GLY A 563 6.57 -20.11 -1.00
CA GLY A 563 6.18 -20.81 -2.23
C GLY A 563 6.54 -22.29 -2.26
N ASP A 564 7.25 -22.81 -1.25
CA ASP A 564 7.49 -24.25 -1.12
C ASP A 564 6.25 -24.99 -0.60
N TRP A 565 5.41 -24.31 0.19
CA TRP A 565 4.17 -24.82 0.78
C TRP A 565 4.30 -26.19 1.46
N MET A 566 5.38 -26.34 2.23
CA MET A 566 5.69 -27.54 3.01
C MET A 566 6.33 -27.17 4.35
N PHE A 567 6.39 -28.12 5.29
CA PHE A 567 7.09 -27.91 6.56
C PHE A 567 8.61 -27.91 6.40
N ASP A 568 9.30 -27.04 7.14
CA ASP A 568 10.76 -27.09 7.28
C ASP A 568 11.15 -28.24 8.23
N ALA A 569 11.80 -29.27 7.69
CA ALA A 569 12.20 -30.45 8.44
C ALA A 569 13.15 -30.16 9.62
N CYS A 570 13.81 -29.00 9.65
CA CYS A 570 14.67 -28.61 10.78
C CYS A 570 13.85 -28.28 12.04
N ASP A 571 12.69 -27.63 11.86
CA ASP A 571 11.82 -27.19 12.95
C ASP A 571 10.63 -28.15 13.17
N TRP A 572 10.27 -28.89 12.11
CA TRP A 572 9.10 -29.78 12.03
C TRP A 572 9.53 -31.16 11.48
N PRO A 573 10.30 -31.94 12.26
CA PRO A 573 10.96 -33.15 11.77
C PRO A 573 10.01 -34.31 11.44
N ASP A 574 8.83 -34.39 12.06
CA ASP A 574 7.85 -35.44 11.81
C ASP A 574 6.40 -34.91 11.94
N PRO A 575 5.92 -34.17 10.92
CA PRO A 575 4.57 -33.61 10.93
C PRO A 575 3.47 -34.67 11.02
N ASP A 576 3.72 -35.88 10.48
CA ASP A 576 2.75 -36.98 10.51
C ASP A 576 2.54 -37.49 11.94
N ALA A 577 3.62 -37.69 12.71
CA ALA A 577 3.53 -38.04 14.12
C ALA A 577 2.86 -36.94 14.96
N MET A 578 3.17 -35.67 14.68
CA MET A 578 2.51 -34.53 15.33
C MET A 578 1.00 -34.54 15.08
N ILE A 579 0.56 -34.73 13.84
CA ILE A 579 -0.87 -34.78 13.48
C ILE A 579 -1.54 -35.98 14.15
N ALA A 580 -0.90 -37.15 14.17
CA ALA A 580 -1.43 -38.34 14.82
C ALA A 580 -1.63 -38.12 16.34
N GLU A 581 -0.68 -37.48 17.00
CA GLU A 581 -0.79 -37.14 18.42
C GLU A 581 -1.92 -36.12 18.65
N LEU A 582 -1.99 -35.03 17.89
CA LEU A 582 -3.06 -34.04 18.01
C LEU A 582 -4.45 -34.67 17.83
N LYS A 583 -4.60 -35.58 16.85
CA LYS A 583 -5.83 -36.35 16.65
C LYS A 583 -6.15 -37.25 17.83
N SER A 584 -5.16 -37.91 18.44
CA SER A 584 -5.36 -38.71 19.67
C SER A 584 -5.86 -37.86 20.84
N LEU A 585 -5.49 -36.58 20.86
CA LEU A 585 -5.97 -35.59 21.82
C LEU A 585 -7.32 -34.96 21.41
N GLY A 586 -7.88 -35.30 20.24
CA GLY A 586 -9.10 -34.69 19.71
C GLY A 586 -8.93 -33.22 19.32
N ILE A 587 -7.79 -32.87 18.73
CA ILE A 587 -7.44 -31.53 18.26
C ILE A 587 -7.14 -31.58 16.77
N GLU A 588 -7.74 -30.67 15.99
CA GLU A 588 -7.43 -30.46 14.59
C GLU A 588 -6.29 -29.45 14.40
N LEU A 589 -5.48 -29.65 13.37
CA LEU A 589 -4.37 -28.76 13.02
C LEU A 589 -4.76 -27.84 11.87
N MET A 590 -4.54 -26.52 12.04
CA MET A 590 -4.56 -25.57 10.93
C MET A 590 -3.14 -25.09 10.62
N VAL A 591 -2.82 -24.98 9.32
CA VAL A 591 -1.53 -24.48 8.84
C VAL A 591 -1.71 -23.17 8.06
N SER A 592 -0.81 -22.23 8.28
CA SER A 592 -0.74 -21.00 7.48
C SER A 592 -0.38 -21.31 6.03
N VAL A 593 -0.95 -20.57 5.08
CA VAL A 593 -0.56 -20.64 3.66
C VAL A 593 -0.45 -19.21 3.14
N TRP A 594 0.69 -18.87 2.53
CA TRP A 594 0.91 -17.56 1.91
C TRP A 594 0.95 -17.69 0.38
N PRO A 595 0.36 -16.73 -0.37
CA PRO A 595 0.34 -16.75 -1.83
C PRO A 595 1.65 -16.27 -2.46
N THR A 596 2.63 -15.88 -1.64
CA THR A 596 3.93 -15.38 -2.09
C THR A 596 4.82 -16.52 -2.57
N VAL A 597 5.46 -16.34 -3.72
CA VAL A 597 6.47 -17.25 -4.26
C VAL A 597 7.79 -16.49 -4.36
N ASP A 598 8.80 -16.94 -3.61
CA ASP A 598 10.15 -16.38 -3.63
C ASP A 598 10.90 -16.90 -4.86
N ASN A 599 11.61 -16.01 -5.55
CA ASN A 599 12.26 -16.29 -6.83
C ASN A 599 13.41 -17.31 -6.78
N ARG A 600 13.78 -17.79 -5.59
CA ARG A 600 14.80 -18.83 -5.39
C ARG A 600 14.20 -20.23 -5.22
N THR A 601 12.87 -20.34 -5.18
CA THR A 601 12.16 -21.63 -5.05
C THR A 601 12.03 -22.34 -6.39
N GLU A 602 11.92 -23.67 -6.36
CA GLU A 602 11.61 -24.44 -7.57
C GLU A 602 10.24 -24.02 -8.15
N SER A 603 9.28 -23.72 -7.28
CA SER A 603 7.95 -23.21 -7.62
C SER A 603 7.97 -21.92 -8.45
N ALA A 604 9.01 -21.09 -8.33
CA ALA A 604 9.15 -19.85 -9.12
C ALA A 604 9.68 -20.08 -10.54
N THR A 605 10.20 -21.27 -10.83
CA THR A 605 10.82 -21.60 -12.12
C THR A 605 9.79 -22.13 -13.13
N TYR A 606 8.63 -22.57 -12.64
CA TYR A 606 7.44 -22.92 -13.43
C TYR A 606 6.58 -21.69 -13.68
#